data_AF-A0A1V9FFV9-F1
#
_entry.id   AF-A0A1V9FFV9-F1
#
_cell.length_a   1.000
_cell.length_b   1.000
_cell.length_c   1.000
_cell.angle_alpha   90.00
_cell.angle_beta   90.00
_cell.angle_gamma   90.00
#
_symmetry.space_group_name_H-M   'P 1'
#
loop_
_entity.id
_entity.type
_entity.pdbx_description
1 polymer ?
#
loop_
_entity_poly.entity_id
_entity_poly.type
_entity_poly.pdbx_seq_one_letter_code
_entity_poly.pdbx_strand_id
1 'polypeptide(L)'
;MPRNKVLETILVLVLALVVFYRITNNRYLFGLAIAVGAIGLFIPALAEKIHLVWMKLAEGLGAVTSKIILTIIFFVILVPISFLFKAFGKNAVQKKAGSNSYFKERNFTYTRESLENVW
;
A
#
# COMPACT_ATOMS: atom_id res chain seq x y z
N MET A 1 -8.46 -21.32 -16.16
CA MET A 1 -8.56 -19.85 -16.26
C MET A 1 -9.27 -19.51 -17.57
N PRO A 2 -10.09 -18.44 -17.67
CA PRO A 2 -10.78 -18.17 -18.93
C PRO A 2 -9.77 -17.66 -19.98
N ARG A 3 -9.87 -18.20 -21.20
CA ARG A 3 -8.86 -18.01 -22.28
C ARG A 3 -8.66 -16.54 -22.68
N ASN A 4 -9.69 -15.71 -22.55
CA ASN A 4 -9.62 -14.27 -22.79
C ASN A 4 -8.57 -13.58 -21.90
N LYS A 5 -8.51 -13.91 -20.60
CA LYS A 5 -7.55 -13.29 -19.65
C LYS A 5 -6.10 -13.62 -19.97
N VAL A 6 -5.86 -14.84 -20.45
CA VAL A 6 -4.55 -15.29 -20.90
C VAL A 6 -4.12 -14.51 -22.15
N LEU A 7 -5.02 -14.36 -23.13
CA LEU A 7 -4.76 -13.58 -24.34
C LEU A 7 -4.56 -12.09 -24.05
N GLU A 8 -5.37 -11.49 -23.17
CA GLU A 8 -5.19 -10.11 -22.69
C GLU A 8 -3.79 -9.91 -22.13
N THR A 9 -3.30 -10.84 -21.32
CA THR A 9 -1.96 -10.77 -20.71
C THR A 9 -0.86 -10.84 -21.76
N ILE A 10 -1.00 -11.73 -22.74
CA ILE A 10 -0.03 -11.86 -23.83
C ILE A 10 -0.02 -10.61 -24.69
N LEU A 11 -1.18 -10.03 -25.00
CA LEU A 11 -1.27 -8.77 -25.73
C LEU A 11 -0.58 -7.63 -24.98
N VAL A 12 -0.79 -7.52 -23.67
CA VAL A 12 -0.09 -6.53 -22.83
C VAL A 12 1.43 -6.74 -22.87
N LEU A 13 1.91 -7.99 -22.79
CA LEU A 13 3.33 -8.32 -22.88
C LEU A 13 3.93 -7.97 -24.26
N VAL A 14 3.23 -8.30 -25.35
CA VAL A 14 3.65 -7.95 -26.71
C VAL A 14 3.69 -6.43 -26.88
N LEU A 15 2.68 -5.71 -26.41
CA LEU A 15 2.62 -4.26 -26.50
C LEU A 15 3.76 -3.62 -25.70
N ALA A 16 4.04 -4.10 -24.49
CA ALA A 16 5.17 -3.65 -23.68
C ALA A 16 6.52 -3.86 -24.41
N LEU A 17 6.73 -5.02 -25.02
CA LEU A 17 7.95 -5.31 -25.80
C LEU A 17 8.09 -4.41 -27.02
N VAL A 18 6.99 -4.10 -27.72
CA VAL A 18 6.99 -3.20 -28.89
C VAL A 18 7.31 -1.76 -28.47
N VAL A 19 6.72 -1.26 -27.38
CA VAL A 19 7.04 0.06 -26.84
C VAL A 19 8.51 0.12 -26.43
N PHE A 20 9.02 -0.92 -25.77
CA PHE A 20 10.42 -0.99 -25.37
C PHE A 20 11.38 -1.08 -26.56
N TYR A 21 10.98 -1.77 -27.63
CA TYR A 21 11.68 -1.77 -28.92
C TYR A 21 11.78 -0.35 -29.49
N ARG A 22 10.70 0.44 -29.47
CA ARG A 22 10.71 1.81 -29.98
C ARG A 22 11.67 2.73 -29.22
N ILE A 23 11.87 2.50 -27.93
CA ILE A 23 12.78 3.28 -27.09
C ILE A 23 14.24 2.83 -27.28
N THR A 24 14.49 1.52 -27.32
CA THR A 24 15.86 0.96 -27.32
C THR A 24 16.40 0.71 -28.73
N ASN A 25 15.54 0.75 -29.76
CA ASN A 25 15.80 0.42 -31.17
C ASN A 25 16.50 -0.95 -31.40
N ASN A 26 16.34 -1.89 -30.47
CA ASN A 26 17.02 -3.18 -30.52
C ASN A 26 16.17 -4.22 -31.28
N ARG A 27 16.67 -4.67 -32.44
CA ARG A 27 16.03 -5.68 -33.31
C ARG A 27 15.63 -6.98 -32.61
N TYR A 28 16.35 -7.39 -31.56
CA TYR A 28 16.05 -8.62 -30.83
C TYR A 28 14.72 -8.55 -30.08
N LEU A 29 14.33 -7.37 -29.59
CA LEU A 29 13.06 -7.16 -28.87
C LEU A 29 11.84 -7.35 -29.78
N PHE A 30 11.96 -6.92 -31.04
CA PHE A 30 10.88 -7.07 -32.01
C PHE A 30 10.66 -8.55 -32.37
N GLY A 31 11.74 -9.31 -32.57
CA GLY A 31 11.66 -10.76 -32.78
C GLY A 31 11.02 -11.49 -31.58
N LEU A 32 11.37 -11.07 -30.36
CA LEU A 32 10.79 -11.61 -29.13
C LEU A 32 9.29 -11.31 -29.03
N ALA A 33 8.85 -10.10 -29.36
CA ALA A 33 7.44 -9.72 -29.36
C ALA A 33 6.61 -10.59 -30.30
N ILE A 34 7.10 -10.83 -31.53
CA ILE A 34 6.45 -11.71 -32.49
C ILE A 34 6.38 -13.15 -31.97
N ALA A 35 7.48 -13.66 -31.40
CA ALA A 35 7.52 -15.02 -30.86
C ALA A 35 6.50 -15.21 -29.72
N VAL A 36 6.44 -14.27 -28.78
CA VAL A 36 5.48 -14.30 -27.65
C VAL A 36 4.03 -14.21 -28.16
N GLY A 37 3.76 -13.36 -29.15
CA GLY A 37 2.44 -13.27 -29.78
C GLY A 37 2.04 -14.56 -30.50
N ALA A 38 2.96 -15.17 -31.25
CA ALA A 38 2.74 -16.45 -31.92
C ALA A 38 2.48 -17.59 -30.92
N ILE A 39 3.24 -17.65 -29.83
CA ILE A 39 2.99 -18.62 -28.75
C ILE A 39 1.57 -18.46 -28.17
N GLY A 40 1.11 -17.23 -27.99
CA GLY A 40 -0.25 -16.95 -27.52
C GLY A 40 -1.36 -17.47 -28.44
N LEU A 41 -1.12 -17.45 -29.75
CA LEU A 41 -2.09 -17.90 -30.76
C LEU A 41 -2.06 -19.41 -30.97
N PHE A 42 -0.87 -20.01 -31.05
CA PHE A 42 -0.71 -21.41 -31.48
C PHE A 42 -0.55 -22.39 -30.31
N ILE A 43 -0.08 -21.96 -29.14
CA ILE A 43 0.28 -22.85 -28.03
C ILE A 43 -0.38 -22.39 -26.71
N PRO A 44 -1.68 -22.71 -26.49
CA PRO A 44 -2.43 -22.26 -25.32
C PRO A 44 -1.83 -22.74 -23.99
N ALA A 45 -1.25 -23.94 -23.93
CA ALA A 45 -0.63 -24.45 -22.71
C ALA A 45 0.60 -23.63 -22.26
N LEU A 46 1.38 -23.10 -23.22
CA LEU A 46 2.54 -22.27 -22.90
C LEU A 46 2.11 -20.83 -22.57
N ALA A 47 1.11 -20.33 -23.28
CA ALA A 47 0.44 -19.07 -22.99
C ALA A 47 -0.07 -19.00 -21.54
N GLU A 48 -0.71 -20.07 -21.06
CA GLU A 48 -1.16 -20.19 -19.67
C GLU A 48 0.00 -20.15 -18.67
N LYS A 49 1.11 -20.85 -18.94
CA LYS A 49 2.29 -20.81 -18.07
C LYS A 49 2.90 -19.40 -17.99
N ILE A 50 3.01 -18.71 -19.13
CA ILE A 50 3.52 -17.33 -19.18
C ILE A 50 2.60 -16.42 -18.34
N HIS A 51 1.29 -16.54 -18.52
CA HIS A 51 0.32 -15.78 -17.74
C HIS A 51 0.46 -16.05 -16.24
N LEU A 52 0.59 -17.31 -15.82
CA LEU A 52 0.77 -17.65 -14.40
C LEU A 52 2.04 -17.06 -13.79
N VAL A 53 3.15 -17.09 -14.52
CA VAL A 53 4.41 -16.48 -14.08
C VAL A 53 4.25 -14.96 -13.96
N TRP A 54 3.61 -14.33 -14.95
CA TRP A 54 3.32 -12.90 -14.93
C TRP A 54 2.44 -12.50 -13.74
N MET A 55 1.40 -13.28 -13.46
CA MET A 55 0.51 -13.03 -12.32
C MET A 55 1.24 -13.17 -10.98
N LYS A 56 2.13 -14.17 -10.83
CA LYS A 56 2.97 -14.29 -9.62
C LYS A 56 3.87 -13.07 -9.41
N LEU A 57 4.43 -12.50 -10.48
CA LEU A 57 5.18 -11.25 -10.40
C LEU A 57 4.30 -10.08 -9.99
N ALA A 58 3.08 -9.98 -10.55
CA ALA A 58 2.11 -8.95 -10.20
C ALA A 58 1.68 -9.03 -8.73
N GLU A 59 1.47 -10.23 -8.20
CA GLU A 59 1.16 -10.47 -6.78
C GLU A 59 2.31 -9.99 -5.88
N GLY A 60 3.56 -10.32 -6.23
CA GLY A 60 4.75 -9.85 -5.51
C GLY A 60 4.85 -8.32 -5.51
N LEU A 61 4.64 -7.68 -6.66
CA LEU A 61 4.59 -6.23 -6.79
C LEU A 61 3.44 -5.62 -5.98
N GLY A 62 2.27 -6.24 -5.97
CA GLY A 62 1.12 -5.81 -5.18
C GLY A 62 1.41 -5.81 -3.67
N ALA A 63 2.07 -6.85 -3.17
CA ALA A 63 2.46 -6.94 -1.76
C ALA A 63 3.42 -5.82 -1.34
N VAL A 64 4.38 -5.48 -2.20
CA VAL A 64 5.30 -4.35 -1.96
C VAL A 64 4.57 -3.01 -2.06
N THR A 65 3.73 -2.84 -3.08
CA THR A 65 2.98 -1.61 -3.33
C THR A 65 2.06 -1.25 -2.17
N SER A 66 1.39 -2.23 -1.55
CA SER A 66 0.55 -2.00 -0.37
C SER A 66 1.34 -1.36 0.78
N LYS A 67 2.55 -1.86 1.06
CA LYS A 67 3.44 -1.29 2.09
C LYS A 67 3.92 0.11 1.70
N ILE A 68 4.24 0.32 0.42
CA ILE A 68 4.66 1.64 -0.09
C ILE A 68 3.53 2.65 0.08
N ILE A 69 2.31 2.32 -0.36
CA ILE A 69 1.14 3.20 -0.25
C ILE A 69 0.88 3.56 1.22
N LEU A 70 0.88 2.58 2.12
CA LEU A 70 0.69 2.83 3.55
C LEU A 70 1.77 3.76 4.10
N THR A 71 3.03 3.53 3.72
CA THR A 71 4.17 4.36 4.12
C THR A 71 4.00 5.80 3.62
N ILE A 72 3.63 5.97 2.35
CA ILE A 72 3.37 7.28 1.75
C ILE A 72 2.23 7.98 2.48
N ILE A 73 1.10 7.30 2.73
CA ILE A 73 -0.03 7.85 3.48
C ILE A 73 0.41 8.29 4.88
N PHE A 74 1.20 7.46 5.56
CA PHE A 74 1.72 7.79 6.89
C PHE A 74 2.55 9.08 6.86
N PHE A 75 3.53 9.18 5.97
CA PHE A 75 4.43 10.34 5.91
C PHE A 75 3.81 11.60 5.30
N VAL A 76 2.91 11.47 4.33
CA VAL A 76 2.30 12.60 3.61
C VAL A 76 1.06 13.12 4.32
N ILE A 77 0.34 12.28 5.07
CA ILE A 77 -0.91 12.67 5.73
C ILE A 77 -0.74 12.67 7.26
N LEU A 78 -0.45 11.52 7.87
CA LEU A 78 -0.43 11.39 9.34
C LEU A 78 0.67 12.22 10.00
N VAL A 79 1.88 12.21 9.44
CA VAL A 79 3.02 12.96 9.98
C VAL A 79 2.77 14.47 9.99
N PRO A 80 2.38 15.14 8.89
CA PRO A 80 2.10 16.57 8.93
C PRO A 80 0.91 16.91 9.82
N ILE A 81 -0.12 16.05 9.88
CA ILE A 81 -1.22 16.23 10.85
C ILE A 81 -0.70 16.20 12.28
N SER A 82 0.21 15.28 12.62
CA SER A 82 0.83 15.23 13.94
C SER A 82 1.64 16.49 14.26
N PHE A 83 2.40 17.01 13.30
CA PHE A 83 3.13 18.27 13.46
C PHE A 83 2.20 19.46 13.66
N LEU A 84 1.12 19.55 12.87
CA LEU A 84 0.09 20.57 13.04
C LEU A 84 -0.57 20.47 14.41
N PHE A 85 -0.91 19.27 14.86
CA PHE A 85 -1.50 19.04 16.18
C PHE A 85 -0.52 19.39 17.31
N LYS A 86 0.80 19.18 17.14
CA LYS A 86 1.80 19.62 18.10
C LYS A 86 2.02 21.13 18.10
N ALA A 87 1.93 21.78 16.94
CA ALA A 87 2.12 23.22 16.79
C ALA A 87 0.91 24.02 17.30
N PHE A 88 -0.31 23.54 17.03
CA PHE A 88 -1.56 24.24 17.34
C PHE A 88 -2.37 23.62 18.48
N GLY A 89 -2.10 22.38 18.84
CA GLY A 89 -2.79 21.70 19.93
C GLY A 89 -2.34 22.24 21.28
N LYS A 90 -3.27 22.85 22.02
CA LYS A 90 -3.10 23.09 23.46
C LYS A 90 -2.76 21.75 24.12
N ASN A 91 -1.73 21.74 24.97
CA ASN A 91 -1.32 20.59 25.78
C ASN A 91 -2.54 19.78 26.24
N ALA A 92 -2.75 18.59 25.65
CA ALA A 92 -3.90 17.73 25.98
C ALA A 92 -3.87 17.31 27.45
N VAL A 93 -2.69 17.36 28.07
CA VAL A 93 -2.51 17.21 29.51
C VAL A 93 -2.27 18.58 30.11
N GLN A 94 -3.24 19.09 30.89
CA GLN A 94 -3.07 20.31 31.67
C GLN A 94 -1.91 20.11 32.67
N LYS A 95 -0.68 20.48 32.29
CA LYS A 95 0.36 20.78 33.27
C LYS A 95 -0.06 22.07 33.95
N LYS A 96 -0.54 21.98 35.19
CA LYS A 96 -0.61 23.18 36.04
C LYS A 96 0.83 23.65 36.22
N ALA A 97 1.14 24.89 35.83
CA ALA A 97 2.49 25.41 35.94
C ALA A 97 2.98 25.26 37.40
N GLY A 98 4.07 24.53 37.61
CA GLY A 98 4.66 24.28 38.93
C GLY A 98 4.23 22.99 39.66
N SER A 99 3.43 22.08 39.08
CA SER A 99 3.13 20.79 39.75
C SER A 99 4.06 19.66 39.31
N ASN A 100 4.58 18.90 40.29
CA ASN A 100 5.41 17.70 40.08
C ASN A 100 4.61 16.48 39.60
N SER A 101 3.27 16.58 39.56
CA SER A 101 2.38 15.47 39.29
C SER A 101 1.13 15.92 38.55
N TYR A 102 0.59 15.04 37.71
CA TYR A 102 -0.71 15.19 37.05
C TYR A 102 -1.89 14.77 37.93
N PHE A 103 -1.61 14.12 39.07
CA PHE A 103 -2.64 13.78 40.03
C PHE A 103 -3.16 15.05 40.72
N LYS A 104 -4.48 15.20 40.77
CA LYS A 104 -5.13 16.20 41.62
C LYS A 104 -5.36 15.58 42.99
N GLU A 105 -4.77 16.17 44.03
CA GLU A 105 -5.14 15.83 45.40
C GLU A 105 -6.63 16.12 45.62
N ARG A 106 -7.40 15.08 45.91
CA ARG A 106 -8.79 15.23 46.35
C ARG A 106 -8.83 15.11 47.86
N ASN A 107 -8.79 16.26 48.54
CA ASN A 107 -9.08 16.34 49.98
C ASN A 107 -10.60 16.26 50.18
N PHE A 108 -11.19 15.10 49.90
CA PHE A 108 -12.61 14.83 50.08
C PHE A 108 -12.81 13.85 51.23
N THR A 109 -13.66 14.21 52.18
CA THR A 109 -14.07 13.32 53.27
C THR A 109 -15.17 12.41 52.73
N TYR A 110 -14.91 11.10 52.66
CA TYR A 110 -15.88 10.13 52.18
C TYR A 110 -17.15 10.14 53.04
N THR A 111 -18.28 10.48 52.42
CA THR A 111 -19.61 10.34 53.04
C THR A 111 -20.31 9.09 52.52
N ARG A 112 -21.33 8.62 53.24
CA ARG A 112 -22.07 7.39 52.90
C ARG A 112 -22.65 7.45 51.49
N GLU A 113 -23.13 8.62 51.06
CA GLU A 113 -23.69 8.82 49.72
C GLU A 113 -22.63 8.70 48.61
N SER A 114 -21.36 9.01 48.90
CA SER A 114 -20.26 8.90 47.93
C SER A 114 -19.84 7.45 47.65
N LEU A 115 -20.21 6.52 48.52
CA LEU A 115 -19.93 5.08 48.37
C LEU A 115 -21.04 4.36 47.59
N GLU A 116 -22.16 5.04 47.33
CA GLU A 116 -23.30 4.48 46.60
C GLU A 116 -23.06 4.47 45.08
N ASN A 117 -22.20 5.37 44.57
CA ASN A 117 -21.71 5.36 43.19
C ASN A 117 -20.21 5.65 43.14
N VAL A 118 -19.40 4.59 43.03
CA VAL A 118 -17.93 4.61 43.06
C VAL A 118 -17.25 4.76 41.69
N TRP A 119 -18.03 4.89 40.62
CA TRP A 119 -17.57 5.00 39.23
C TRP A 119 -17.85 6.40 38.66
#